data_AF-A0A1I1I237-F1
#
_entry.id   AF-A0A1I1I237-F1
#
_cell.length_a   1.000
_cell.length_b   1.000
_cell.length_c   1.000
_cell.angle_alpha   90.00
_cell.angle_beta   90.00
_cell.angle_gamma   90.00
#
_symmetry.space_group_name_H-M   'P 1'
#
loop_
_entity.id
_entity.type
_entity.pdbx_description
1 polymer ?
#
loop_
_entity_poly.entity_id
_entity_poly.type
_entity_poly.pdbx_seq_one_letter_code
_entity_poly.pdbx_strand_id
1 'polypeptide(L)'
;MEKVIALPGGIYNFGSETNKSMFEVTSDFSKALGLDLCVEEIAPLHNLWMDCSKARKHGVIFSEVFEGLLRCARDCGRIRYIDKKC
;
A
#
# COMPACT_ATOMS: atom_id res chain seq x y z
N MET A 1 17.71 2.80 2.65
CA MET A 1 18.44 1.66 3.27
C MET A 1 19.15 2.05 4.55
N GLU A 2 19.83 3.20 4.61
CA GLU A 2 20.60 3.63 5.80
C GLU A 2 19.83 3.54 7.13
N LYS A 3 18.58 4.02 7.18
CA LYS A 3 17.76 3.98 8.39
C LYS A 3 17.41 2.56 8.87
N VAL A 4 17.32 1.59 7.96
CA VAL A 4 16.98 0.20 8.29
C VAL A 4 18.19 -0.50 8.92
N ILE A 5 19.38 -0.25 8.39
CA ILE A 5 20.63 -0.83 8.91
C ILE A 5 20.96 -0.29 10.31
N ALA A 6 20.51 0.93 10.62
CA ALA A 6 20.70 1.57 11.91
C ALA A 6 19.64 1.22 12.97
N LEU A 7 18.69 0.32 12.68
CA LEU A 7 17.67 -0.06 13.67
C LEU A 7 18.30 -0.80 14.84
N PRO A 8 17.91 -0.50 16.10
CA PRO A 8 18.36 -1.30 17.23
C PRO A 8 17.80 -2.72 17.12
N GLY A 9 18.49 -3.69 17.72
CA GLY A 9 18.10 -5.10 17.67
C GLY A 9 16.64 -5.33 18.12
N GLY A 10 15.91 -6.16 17.38
CA GLY A 10 14.53 -6.52 17.68
C GLY A 10 13.69 -6.82 16.44
N ILE A 11 12.39 -7.05 16.65
CA ILE A 11 11.42 -7.35 15.60
C ILE A 11 10.71 -6.06 15.19
N TYR A 12 10.54 -5.87 13.88
CA TYR A 12 9.87 -4.72 13.28
C TYR A 12 8.97 -5.19 12.15
N ASN A 13 7.77 -4.62 12.05
CA ASN A 13 6.90 -4.85 10.92
C ASN A 13 7.31 -3.95 9.76
N PHE A 14 7.34 -4.53 8.56
CA PHE A 14 7.68 -3.84 7.31
C PHE A 14 6.50 -4.01 6.37
N GLY A 15 5.74 -2.94 6.17
CA GLY A 15 4.53 -2.98 5.37
C GLY A 15 3.97 -1.58 5.14
N SER A 16 3.19 -1.45 4.06
CA SER A 16 2.33 -0.30 3.84
C SER A 16 1.06 -0.52 4.66
N GLU A 17 0.72 0.43 5.52
CA GLU A 17 -0.52 0.37 6.29
C GLU A 17 -1.72 0.83 5.45
N THR A 18 -2.92 0.48 5.92
CA THR A 18 -4.18 0.90 5.34
C THR A 18 -5.30 0.73 6.38
N ASN A 19 -6.35 1.52 6.25
CA ASN A 19 -7.62 1.34 6.96
C ASN A 19 -8.71 0.71 6.06
N LYS A 20 -8.39 0.41 4.81
CA LYS A 20 -9.29 -0.23 3.84
C LYS A 20 -9.16 -1.75 3.87
N SER A 21 -10.27 -2.44 3.63
CA SER A 21 -10.31 -3.87 3.39
C SER A 21 -9.63 -4.26 2.07
N MET A 22 -9.33 -5.56 1.91
CA MET A 22 -8.83 -6.09 0.64
C MET A 22 -9.81 -5.85 -0.52
N PHE A 23 -11.11 -5.93 -0.25
CA PHE A 23 -12.15 -5.62 -1.23
C PHE A 23 -12.04 -4.18 -1.71
N GLU A 24 -12.02 -3.21 -0.80
CA GLU A 24 -11.93 -1.78 -1.13
C GLU A 24 -10.63 -1.45 -1.87
N VAL A 25 -9.48 -1.94 -1.40
CA VAL A 25 -8.18 -1.73 -2.06
C VAL A 25 -8.20 -2.30 -3.48
N THR A 26 -8.71 -3.52 -3.67
CA THR A 26 -8.75 -4.19 -4.98
C THR A 26 -9.72 -3.50 -5.93
N SER A 27 -10.90 -3.09 -5.44
CA SER A 27 -11.90 -2.36 -6.22
C SER A 27 -11.35 -1.02 -6.71
N ASP A 28 -10.77 -0.21 -5.82
CA ASP A 28 -10.21 1.09 -6.17
C ASP A 28 -9.02 0.95 -7.13
N PHE A 29 -8.17 -0.05 -6.92
CA PHE A 29 -7.00 -0.23 -7.77
C PHE A 29 -7.36 -0.77 -9.16
N SER A 30 -8.36 -1.66 -9.25
CA SER A 30 -8.89 -2.13 -10.54
C SER A 30 -9.45 -0.97 -11.37
N LYS A 31 -10.19 -0.05 -10.74
CA LYS A 31 -10.68 1.19 -11.39
C LYS A 31 -9.51 2.07 -11.84
N ALA A 32 -8.50 2.26 -11.00
CA ALA A 32 -7.33 3.07 -11.34
C ALA A 32 -6.55 2.50 -12.54
N LEU A 33 -6.54 1.18 -12.70
CA LEU A 33 -5.94 0.48 -13.83
C LEU A 33 -6.83 0.48 -15.09
N GLY A 34 -8.08 0.95 -15.00
CA GLY A 34 -9.05 0.89 -16.10
C GLY A 34 -9.47 -0.54 -16.46
N LEU A 35 -9.43 -1.46 -15.50
CA LEU A 35 -9.84 -2.85 -15.71
C LEU A 35 -11.35 -3.00 -15.49
N ASP A 36 -11.99 -3.73 -16.39
CA ASP A 36 -13.39 -4.15 -16.23
C ASP A 36 -13.43 -5.46 -15.43
N LEU A 37 -13.41 -5.33 -14.10
CA LEU A 37 -13.44 -6.46 -13.16
C LEU A 37 -14.64 -6.33 -12.22
N CYS A 38 -15.40 -7.40 -12.08
CA CYS A 38 -16.34 -7.56 -10.97
C CYS A 38 -15.56 -8.05 -9.75
N VAL A 39 -15.24 -7.14 -8.83
CA VAL A 39 -14.66 -7.50 -7.53
C VAL A 39 -15.81 -7.89 -6.62
N GLU A 40 -15.73 -9.08 -6.02
CA GLU A 40 -16.74 -9.59 -5.09
C GLU A 40 -16.32 -9.33 -3.65
N GLU A 41 -17.25 -8.84 -2.84
CA GLU A 41 -17.05 -8.69 -1.41
C GLU A 41 -17.42 -9.98 -0.69
N ILE A 42 -16.48 -10.51 0.09
CA ILE A 42 -16.69 -11.70 0.93
C ILE A 42 -16.45 -11.35 2.40
N ALA A 43 -17.00 -12.18 3.29
CA ALA A 43 -16.75 -12.04 4.72
C ALA A 43 -15.23 -12.06 5.02
N PRO A 44 -14.73 -11.15 5.88
CA PRO A 44 -13.33 -11.16 6.26
C PRO A 44 -12.91 -12.50 6.87
N LEU A 45 -11.85 -13.11 6.34
CA LEU A 45 -11.32 -14.37 6.87
C LEU A 45 -10.24 -14.11 7.94
N HIS A 46 -9.23 -13.31 7.58
CA HIS A 46 -8.08 -13.01 8.43
C HIS A 46 -7.69 -11.55 8.27
N ASN A 47 -7.21 -10.93 9.36
CA ASN A 47 -6.64 -9.60 9.33
C ASN A 47 -5.11 -9.71 9.47
N LEU A 48 -4.39 -9.35 8.40
CA LEU A 48 -2.93 -9.33 8.34
C LEU A 48 -2.37 -7.92 8.55
N TRP A 49 -3.17 -6.99 9.04
CA TRP A 49 -2.73 -5.63 9.32
C TRP A 49 -1.60 -5.64 10.35
N MET A 50 -0.52 -4.92 10.05
CA MET A 50 0.68 -4.85 10.88
C MET A 50 0.93 -3.42 11.33
N ASP A 51 1.05 -3.21 12.65
CA ASP A 51 1.46 -1.91 13.19
C ASP A 51 2.94 -1.64 12.89
N CYS A 52 3.20 -0.59 12.12
CA CYS A 52 4.53 -0.12 11.75
C CYS A 52 5.01 1.06 12.61
N SER A 53 4.29 1.42 13.68
CA SER A 53 4.63 2.53 14.59
C SER A 53 6.05 2.42 15.16
N LYS A 54 6.49 1.20 15.48
CA LYS A 54 7.85 0.95 15.98
C LYS A 54 8.91 1.36 14.97
N ALA A 55 8.78 0.95 13.70
CA ALA A 55 9.72 1.32 12.65
C ALA A 55 9.67 2.84 12.36
N ARG A 56 8.47 3.41 12.38
CA ARG A 56 8.23 4.85 12.15
C ARG A 56 8.96 5.73 13.15
N LYS A 57 9.02 5.33 14.43
CA LYS A 57 9.77 6.05 15.48
C LYS A 57 11.28 6.20 15.16
N HIS A 58 11.82 5.30 14.34
CA HIS A 58 13.21 5.34 13.87
C HIS A 58 13.34 5.90 12.43
N GLY A 59 12.29 6.55 11.93
CA GLY A 59 12.30 7.22 10.63
C GLY A 59 12.18 6.28 9.42
N VAL A 60 11.90 4.99 9.64
CA VAL A 60 11.54 4.04 8.56
C VAL A 60 10.04 4.20 8.30
N ILE A 61 9.70 4.82 7.18
CA ILE A 61 8.32 5.21 6.82
C ILE A 61 7.98 4.54 5.49
N PHE A 62 6.83 3.87 5.45
CA PHE A 62 6.26 3.29 4.23
C PHE A 62 5.15 4.21 3.70
N SER A 63 4.87 4.12 2.41
CA SER A 63 3.66 4.72 1.83
C SER A 63 2.43 3.99 2.35
N GLU A 64 1.26 4.63 2.31
CA GLU A 64 -0.02 3.94 2.43
C GLU A 64 -0.18 2.93 1.28
N VAL A 65 -0.93 1.84 1.49
CA VAL A 65 -1.08 0.74 0.52
C VAL A 65 -1.45 1.25 -0.87
N PHE A 66 -2.47 2.11 -0.97
CA PHE A 66 -2.98 2.56 -2.26
C PHE A 66 -1.97 3.43 -3.02
N GLU A 67 -1.28 4.33 -2.33
CA GLU A 67 -0.21 5.15 -2.92
C GLU A 67 0.97 4.30 -3.39
N GLY A 68 1.33 3.29 -2.61
CA GLY A 68 2.34 2.29 -3.00
C GLY A 68 1.95 1.55 -4.28
N LEU A 69 0.72 1.05 -4.37
CA LEU A 69 0.19 0.37 -5.55
C LEU A 69 0.17 1.27 -6.79
N LEU A 70 -0.29 2.52 -6.67
CA LEU A 70 -0.29 3.48 -7.76
C LEU A 70 1.13 3.82 -8.23
N ARG A 71 2.10 3.92 -7.29
CA ARG A 71 3.51 4.11 -7.67
C ARG A 71 4.02 2.88 -8.44
N CYS A 72 3.80 1.68 -7.94
CA CYS A 72 4.20 0.44 -8.64
C CYS A 72 3.58 0.34 -10.04
N ALA A 73 2.28 0.62 -10.18
CA ALA A 73 1.61 0.61 -11.48
C ALA A 73 2.22 1.62 -12.46
N ARG A 74 2.62 2.80 -11.99
CA ARG A 74 3.33 3.81 -12.81
C ARG A 74 4.70 3.33 -13.23
N ASP A 75 5.49 2.81 -12.29
CA ASP A 75 6.85 2.32 -12.55
C ASP A 75 6.82 1.14 -13.55
N CYS A 76 5.75 0.35 -13.54
CA CYS A 76 5.47 -0.71 -14.52
C CYS A 76 4.83 -0.23 -15.83
N GLY A 77 4.60 1.08 -16.01
CA GLY A 77 3.98 1.65 -17.21
C GLY A 77 2.50 1.31 -17.40
N ARG A 78 1.80 0.88 -16.34
CA ARG A 78 0.38 0.47 -16.38
C ARG A 78 -0.60 1.63 -16.22
N ILE A 79 -0.19 2.71 -15.58
CA ILE A 79 -0.95 3.96 -15.51
C ILE A 79 -0.01 5.13 -15.83
N ARG A 80 -0.51 6.12 -16.56
CA ARG A 80 0.22 7.37 -16.83
C ARG A 80 -0.19 8.43 -15.81
N TYR A 81 0.65 9.46 -15.64
CA TYR A 81 0.21 10.66 -14.94
C TYR A 81 -1.05 11.18 -15.65
N ILE A 82 -2.18 11.19 -14.95
CA ILE A 82 -3.28 12.04 -15.33
C ILE A 82 -2.80 13.42 -14.94
N ASP A 83 -2.45 14.26 -15.91
CA ASP A 83 -2.32 15.69 -15.68
C ASP A 83 -3.60 16.12 -14.97
N LYS A 84 -3.48 16.52 -13.70
CA LYS A 84 -4.55 17.27 -13.05
C LYS A 84 -4.77 18.49 -13.94
N LYS A 85 -5.81 18.47 -14.77
CA LYS A 85 -6.34 19.73 -15.31
C LYS A 85 -6.65 20.59 -14.09
N CYS A 86 -5.91 21.68 -13.96
CA CYS A 86 -6.24 22.80 -13.09
C CYS A 86 -7.67 23.25 -13.32
#